data_AF-A0A7D9JZI8-F1
#
_entry.id   AF-A0A7D9JZI8-F1
#
_cell.length_a   1.000
_cell.length_b   1.000
_cell.length_c   1.000
_cell.angle_alpha   90.00
_cell.angle_beta   90.00
_cell.angle_gamma   90.00
#
_symmetry.space_group_name_H-M   'P 1'
#
loop_
_entity.id
_entity.type
_entity.pdbx_description
1 polymer ?
#
loop_
_entity_poly.entity_id
_entity_poly.type
_entity_poly.pdbx_seq_one_letter_code
_entity_poly.pdbx_strand_id
1 'polypeptide(L)'
;MGRCEYVLAKDSVNNKFEIRQVNEACENGKFSCTKSLTVIFPTVTIQLLRGSVVVGGAEVDLPVSYGGVDITRSGVRVTLVDSDYGVKVEWNNVHNVRVTVYGRYIDKTSGLCGTFNRNPEDDFLTAYGATVGNAVDFGNSWKTDSCCDNATDVPHPCETYPGKNATATANCSALLSPPFNVCARQVDPVLQGYVDDCEYDVCGCGDDPTVCLCQAIEAYVAACASYGVSIDWLSDDRYQQC
;
A
#
# COMPACT_ATOMS: atom_id res chain seq x y z
N MET A 1 -13.03 -6.29 4.12
CA MET A 1 -12.39 -5.59 2.97
C MET A 1 -13.28 -4.48 2.43
N GLY A 2 -12.74 -3.28 2.21
CA GLY A 2 -13.50 -2.10 1.79
C GLY A 2 -13.51 -1.86 0.28
N ARG A 3 -14.61 -1.35 -0.27
CA ARG A 3 -14.80 -0.99 -1.70
C ARG A 3 -15.34 0.42 -1.83
N CYS A 4 -14.52 1.38 -1.43
CA CYS A 4 -14.86 2.79 -1.40
C CYS A 4 -13.59 3.61 -1.65
N GLU A 5 -13.74 4.93 -1.67
CA GLU A 5 -12.63 5.84 -1.43
C GLU A 5 -12.41 6.00 0.09
N TYR A 6 -11.14 5.91 0.49
CA TYR A 6 -10.69 6.04 1.88
C TYR A 6 -9.56 7.06 2.00
N VAL A 7 -9.47 7.74 3.15
CA VAL A 7 -8.31 8.56 3.49
C VAL A 7 -7.19 7.68 4.02
N LEU A 8 -6.09 7.53 3.27
CA LEU A 8 -4.91 6.82 3.72
C LEU A 8 -4.16 7.60 4.79
N ALA A 9 -3.80 8.84 4.47
CA ALA A 9 -3.06 9.71 5.37
C ALA A 9 -3.36 11.18 5.04
N LYS A 10 -3.48 12.01 6.06
CA LYS A 10 -3.59 13.47 5.92
C LYS A 10 -2.90 14.19 7.07
N ASP A 11 -2.50 15.44 6.83
CA ASP A 11 -2.11 16.38 7.87
C ASP A 11 -3.36 17.00 8.52
N SER A 12 -3.69 16.55 9.72
CA SER A 12 -4.89 16.98 10.46
C SER A 12 -4.72 18.31 11.19
N VAL A 13 -3.51 18.89 11.18
CA VAL A 13 -3.25 20.15 11.87
C VAL A 13 -3.24 21.31 10.89
N ASN A 14 -2.52 21.19 9.77
CA ASN A 14 -2.34 22.31 8.83
C ASN A 14 -2.89 22.03 7.43
N ASN A 15 -3.50 20.86 7.20
CA ASN A 15 -4.06 20.44 5.91
C ASN A 15 -3.06 20.59 4.74
N LYS A 16 -1.78 20.26 4.98
CA LYS A 16 -0.72 20.36 3.95
C LYS A 16 -0.69 19.20 2.98
N PHE A 17 -1.32 18.09 3.29
CA PHE A 17 -1.54 17.02 2.35
C PHE A 17 -2.74 16.16 2.75
N GLU A 18 -3.33 15.49 1.78
CA GLU A 18 -4.28 14.41 1.96
C GLU A 18 -4.11 13.40 0.83
N ILE A 19 -4.05 12.12 1.18
CA ILE A 19 -3.89 11.02 0.22
C ILE A 19 -5.11 10.12 0.37
N ARG A 20 -5.82 9.94 -0.74
CA ARG A 20 -7.00 9.08 -0.82
C ARG A 20 -6.73 7.89 -1.72
N GLN A 21 -7.31 6.76 -1.37
CA GLN A 21 -7.25 5.53 -2.14
C GLN A 21 -8.65 5.05 -2.47
N VAL A 22 -8.88 4.76 -3.76
CA VAL A 22 -10.09 4.08 -4.21
C VAL A 22 -9.80 2.59 -4.30
N ASN A 23 -10.63 1.79 -3.64
CA ASN A 23 -10.60 0.34 -3.73
C ASN A 23 -11.77 -0.17 -4.56
N GLU A 24 -11.49 -1.13 -5.46
CA GLU A 24 -12.50 -1.81 -6.26
C GLU A 24 -12.44 -3.33 -6.07
N ALA A 25 -13.51 -4.01 -6.48
CA ALA A 25 -13.55 -5.46 -6.49
C ALA A 25 -12.52 -6.05 -7.47
N CYS A 26 -11.75 -7.03 -7.02
CA CYS A 26 -10.84 -7.83 -7.84
C CYS A 26 -11.02 -9.33 -7.54
N GLU A 27 -10.35 -10.19 -8.32
CA GLU A 27 -10.40 -11.66 -8.14
C GLU A 27 -11.85 -12.19 -8.06
N ASN A 28 -12.63 -11.92 -9.11
CA ASN A 28 -14.06 -12.25 -9.20
C ASN A 28 -14.94 -11.69 -8.07
N GLY A 29 -14.51 -10.57 -7.48
CA GLY A 29 -15.26 -9.89 -6.43
C GLY A 29 -15.16 -10.54 -5.06
N LYS A 30 -14.12 -11.34 -4.82
CA LYS A 30 -13.77 -11.84 -3.48
C LYS A 30 -12.91 -10.83 -2.71
N PHE A 31 -12.05 -10.11 -3.42
CA PHE A 31 -11.05 -9.23 -2.82
C PHE A 31 -11.29 -7.76 -3.18
N SER A 32 -10.55 -6.87 -2.51
CA SER A 32 -10.50 -5.45 -2.84
C SER A 32 -9.07 -5.06 -3.22
N CYS A 33 -8.91 -4.41 -4.36
CA CYS A 33 -7.61 -3.96 -4.86
C CYS A 33 -7.60 -2.46 -5.09
N THR A 34 -6.43 -1.85 -4.95
CA THR A 34 -6.19 -0.44 -5.26
C THR A 34 -6.52 -0.15 -6.72
N LYS A 35 -7.46 0.75 -6.94
CA LYS A 35 -7.86 1.22 -8.27
C LYS A 35 -7.08 2.46 -8.69
N SER A 36 -7.01 3.43 -7.80
CA SER A 36 -6.46 4.75 -8.05
C SER A 36 -6.13 5.47 -6.76
N LEU A 37 -5.30 6.49 -6.86
CA LEU A 37 -4.97 7.40 -5.77
C LEU A 37 -5.31 8.84 -6.12
N THR A 38 -5.72 9.60 -5.13
CA THR A 38 -5.78 11.06 -5.22
C THR A 38 -4.82 11.64 -4.21
N VAL A 39 -3.77 12.33 -4.68
CA VAL A 39 -2.78 13.01 -3.85
C VAL A 39 -3.06 14.51 -3.91
N ILE A 40 -3.38 15.08 -2.77
CA ILE A 40 -3.84 16.46 -2.63
C ILE A 40 -2.80 17.24 -1.86
N PHE A 41 -2.30 18.32 -2.47
CA PHE A 41 -1.49 19.35 -1.84
C PHE A 41 -2.19 20.71 -1.98
N PRO A 42 -1.82 21.74 -1.19
CA PRO A 42 -2.42 23.07 -1.28
C PRO A 42 -2.42 23.70 -2.67
N THR A 43 -1.42 23.38 -3.50
CA THR A 43 -1.21 23.98 -4.82
C THR A 43 -1.66 23.08 -5.98
N VAL A 44 -1.79 21.78 -5.75
CA VAL A 44 -2.00 20.80 -6.84
C VAL A 44 -2.76 19.58 -6.33
N THR A 45 -3.68 19.07 -7.16
CA THR A 45 -4.33 17.78 -6.96
C THR A 45 -3.94 16.86 -8.11
N ILE A 46 -3.47 15.67 -7.75
CA ILE A 46 -2.92 14.66 -8.66
C ILE A 46 -3.77 13.41 -8.52
N GLN A 47 -4.29 12.91 -9.63
CA GLN A 47 -4.95 11.61 -9.69
C GLN A 47 -4.01 10.63 -10.39
N LEU A 48 -3.67 9.56 -9.69
CA LEU A 48 -2.91 8.44 -10.23
C LEU A 48 -3.91 7.36 -10.62
N LEU A 49 -3.98 7.07 -11.92
CA LEU A 49 -4.77 5.99 -12.51
C LEU A 49 -3.82 4.94 -13.06
N ARG A 50 -4.28 3.70 -13.27
CA ARG A 50 -3.42 2.64 -13.82
C ARG A 50 -2.94 3.05 -15.22
N GLY A 51 -1.66 3.39 -15.34
CA GLY A 51 -1.01 3.75 -16.59
C GLY A 51 -1.10 5.24 -16.99
N SER A 52 -1.87 6.07 -16.29
CA SER A 52 -2.01 7.50 -16.59
C SER A 52 -2.02 8.39 -15.34
N VAL A 53 -1.62 9.64 -15.51
CA VAL A 53 -1.60 10.65 -14.43
C VAL A 53 -2.40 11.86 -14.89
N VAL A 54 -3.31 12.33 -14.04
CA VAL A 54 -4.12 13.51 -14.28
C VAL A 54 -3.78 14.57 -13.24
N VAL A 55 -3.44 15.78 -13.70
CA VAL A 55 -3.13 16.93 -12.86
C VAL A 55 -4.07 18.08 -13.23
N GLY A 56 -4.81 18.61 -12.25
CA GLY A 56 -5.74 19.72 -12.50
C GLY A 56 -6.84 19.42 -13.54
N GLY A 57 -7.19 18.14 -13.72
CA GLY A 57 -8.23 17.69 -14.65
C GLY A 57 -7.75 17.37 -16.07
N ALA A 58 -6.46 17.48 -16.37
CA ALA A 58 -5.87 17.08 -17.65
C ALA A 58 -4.85 15.95 -17.46
N GLU A 59 -4.86 14.97 -18.37
CA GLU A 59 -3.83 13.94 -18.44
C GLU A 59 -2.49 14.55 -18.84
N VAL A 60 -1.39 14.10 -18.22
CA VAL A 60 -0.04 14.62 -18.42
C VAL A 60 0.96 13.51 -18.70
N ASP A 61 1.92 13.80 -19.57
CA ASP A 61 3.10 12.94 -19.76
C ASP A 61 4.10 13.16 -18.63
N LEU A 62 4.83 12.11 -18.23
CA LEU A 62 5.86 12.18 -17.18
C LEU A 62 7.26 12.19 -17.80
N PRO A 63 8.25 12.89 -17.20
CA PRO A 63 8.19 13.58 -15.90
C PRO A 63 7.63 15.02 -15.98
N VAL A 64 6.98 15.46 -14.90
CA VAL A 64 6.44 16.83 -14.76
C VAL A 64 6.62 17.34 -13.34
N SER A 65 6.60 18.66 -13.17
CA SER A 65 6.69 19.33 -11.88
C SER A 65 5.64 20.42 -11.74
N TYR A 66 4.97 20.47 -10.59
CA TYR A 66 3.92 21.44 -10.27
C TYR A 66 4.12 21.99 -8.86
N GLY A 67 4.63 23.22 -8.76
CA GLY A 67 4.68 23.95 -7.49
C GLY A 67 5.40 23.20 -6.36
N GLY A 68 6.59 22.66 -6.65
CA GLY A 68 7.38 21.88 -5.68
C GLY A 68 6.92 20.43 -5.50
N VAL A 69 6.18 19.90 -6.48
CA VAL A 69 5.75 18.49 -6.54
C VAL A 69 6.21 17.89 -7.85
N ASP A 70 7.12 16.93 -7.78
CA ASP A 70 7.67 16.21 -8.92
C ASP A 70 6.96 14.88 -9.10
N ILE A 71 6.55 14.59 -10.33
CA ILE A 71 5.86 13.35 -10.69
C ILE A 71 6.69 12.64 -11.75
N THR A 72 7.13 11.42 -11.45
CA THR A 72 8.06 10.65 -12.28
C THR A 72 7.63 9.19 -12.40
N ARG A 73 8.17 8.49 -13.40
CA ARG A 73 8.13 7.03 -13.46
C ARG A 73 9.46 6.47 -12.98
N SER A 74 9.39 5.44 -12.15
CA SER A 74 10.54 4.65 -11.69
C SER A 74 10.34 3.18 -12.10
N GLY A 75 11.36 2.58 -12.70
CA GLY A 75 11.25 1.24 -13.26
C GLY A 75 10.12 1.12 -14.31
N VAL A 76 9.52 -0.07 -14.41
CA VAL A 76 8.52 -0.38 -15.44
C VAL A 76 7.13 0.15 -15.08
N ARG A 77 6.76 0.13 -13.80
CA ARG A 77 5.37 0.37 -13.36
C ARG A 77 5.22 1.30 -12.16
N VAL A 78 6.29 1.86 -11.59
CA VAL A 78 6.14 2.70 -10.39
C VAL A 78 5.95 4.15 -10.79
N THR A 79 4.87 4.76 -10.31
CA THR A 79 4.69 6.20 -10.35
C THR A 79 5.08 6.77 -8.99
N LEU A 80 6.00 7.74 -9.00
CA LEU A 80 6.49 8.44 -7.81
C LEU A 80 6.00 9.89 -7.84
N VAL A 81 5.38 10.31 -6.74
CA VAL A 81 5.09 11.71 -6.42
C VAL A 81 6.01 12.10 -5.27
N ASP A 82 6.96 12.99 -5.52
CA ASP A 82 7.86 13.57 -4.51
C ASP A 82 7.52 15.04 -4.31
N SER A 83 7.56 15.55 -3.08
CA SER A 83 7.10 16.90 -2.79
C SER A 83 7.91 17.62 -1.72
N ASP A 84 8.05 18.94 -1.90
CA ASP A 84 8.64 19.86 -0.91
C ASP A 84 7.82 19.96 0.39
N TYR A 85 6.56 19.51 0.35
CA TYR A 85 5.72 19.33 1.53
C TYR A 85 6.28 18.25 2.47
N GLY A 86 7.26 17.44 2.04
CA GLY A 86 7.87 16.37 2.83
C GLY A 86 7.03 15.10 2.82
N VAL A 87 6.37 14.83 1.69
CA VAL A 87 5.54 13.65 1.47
C VAL A 87 5.93 13.01 0.15
N LYS A 88 6.14 11.69 0.16
CA LYS A 88 6.37 10.87 -1.03
C LYS A 88 5.27 9.84 -1.16
N VAL A 89 4.76 9.65 -2.37
CA VAL A 89 3.80 8.60 -2.69
C VAL A 89 4.36 7.76 -3.83
N GLU A 90 4.49 6.47 -3.60
CA GLU A 90 4.89 5.48 -4.59
C GLU A 90 3.73 4.53 -4.83
N TRP A 91 3.37 4.32 -6.09
CA TRP A 91 2.37 3.33 -6.46
C TRP A 91 2.86 2.48 -7.64
N ASN A 92 2.83 1.17 -7.49
CA ASN A 92 3.27 0.24 -8.53
C ASN A 92 2.27 0.08 -9.70
N ASN A 93 1.26 0.96 -9.80
CA ASN A 93 0.15 0.90 -10.78
C ASN A 93 -0.70 -0.38 -10.72
N VAL A 94 -0.56 -1.21 -9.69
CA VAL A 94 -1.31 -2.46 -9.53
C VAL A 94 -2.04 -2.48 -8.20
N HIS A 95 -1.31 -2.58 -7.09
CA HIS A 95 -1.89 -2.79 -5.75
C HIS A 95 -1.12 -2.07 -4.64
N ASN A 96 0.21 -2.07 -4.67
CA ASN A 96 1.05 -1.60 -3.58
C ASN A 96 1.21 -0.08 -3.61
N VAL A 97 0.75 0.56 -2.54
CA VAL A 97 0.87 2.00 -2.30
C VAL A 97 1.77 2.21 -1.09
N ARG A 98 2.80 3.04 -1.24
CA ARG A 98 3.65 3.47 -0.13
C ARG A 98 3.55 4.97 0.03
N VAL A 99 3.30 5.38 1.26
CA VAL A 99 3.29 6.78 1.67
C VAL A 99 4.44 6.99 2.65
N THR A 100 5.38 7.86 2.30
CA THR A 100 6.45 8.29 3.22
C THR A 100 6.17 9.72 3.65
N VAL A 101 6.05 9.93 4.96
CA VAL A 101 5.81 11.25 5.55
C VAL A 101 7.01 11.64 6.40
N TYR A 102 7.54 12.84 6.18
CA TYR A 102 8.73 13.31 6.89
C TYR A 102 8.42 13.73 8.33
N GLY A 103 9.45 13.71 9.19
CA GLY A 103 9.32 13.92 10.64
C GLY A 103 8.68 15.24 11.08
N ARG A 104 8.49 16.21 10.20
CA ARG A 104 7.74 17.45 10.50
C ARG A 104 6.25 17.21 10.82
N TYR A 105 5.73 16.03 10.47
CA TYR A 105 4.34 15.62 10.70
C TYR A 105 4.17 14.65 11.86
N ILE A 106 5.21 14.38 12.67
CA ILE A 106 5.05 13.62 13.92
C ILE A 106 3.92 14.26 14.74
N ASP A 107 3.01 13.42 15.22
CA ASP A 107 1.79 13.79 15.97
C ASP A 107 0.76 14.62 15.18
N LYS A 108 0.86 14.67 13.84
CA LYS A 108 -0.03 15.50 13.00
C LYS A 108 -0.80 14.72 11.96
N THR A 109 -0.51 13.43 11.77
CA THR A 109 -1.21 12.64 10.76
C THR A 109 -2.48 12.02 11.31
N SER A 110 -3.41 11.70 10.42
CA SER A 110 -4.49 10.76 10.68
C SER A 110 -4.90 10.10 9.36
N GLY A 111 -5.70 9.04 9.43
CA GLY A 111 -6.11 8.23 8.29
C GLY A 111 -5.85 6.75 8.57
N LEU A 112 -6.02 5.91 7.57
CA LEU A 112 -5.74 4.48 7.66
C LEU A 112 -4.27 4.15 7.99
N CYS A 113 -3.33 5.06 7.75
CA CYS A 113 -1.92 4.92 8.10
C CYS A 113 -1.56 5.41 9.53
N GLY A 114 -2.57 5.70 10.37
CA GLY A 114 -2.37 5.99 11.79
C GLY A 114 -1.97 7.43 12.13
N THR A 115 -1.53 7.63 13.37
CA THR A 115 -1.35 8.95 14.01
C THR A 115 0.08 9.50 13.92
N PHE A 116 1.04 8.66 13.53
CA PHE A 116 2.47 8.97 13.42
C PHE A 116 3.08 9.58 14.69
N ASN A 117 2.65 9.08 15.85
CA ASN A 117 3.13 9.48 17.19
C ASN A 117 4.05 8.43 17.86
N ARG A 118 4.38 7.35 17.13
CA ARG A 118 5.18 6.20 17.61
C ARG A 118 4.47 5.35 18.68
N ASN A 119 3.16 5.49 18.83
CA ASN A 119 2.34 4.68 19.71
C ASN A 119 1.37 3.81 18.89
N PRO A 120 1.68 2.54 18.64
CA PRO A 120 0.80 1.67 17.86
C PRO A 120 -0.54 1.36 18.55
N GLU A 121 -0.67 1.60 19.86
CA GLU A 121 -1.91 1.34 20.60
C GLU A 121 -3.06 2.28 20.22
N ASP A 122 -2.76 3.43 19.61
CA ASP A 122 -3.77 4.40 19.20
C ASP A 122 -3.92 4.56 17.68
N ASP A 123 -3.20 3.77 16.88
CA ASP A 123 -3.25 3.88 15.42
C ASP A 123 -4.64 3.61 14.84
N PHE A 124 -5.50 2.87 15.57
CA PHE A 124 -6.91 2.71 15.23
C PHE A 124 -7.79 3.89 15.69
N LEU A 125 -7.26 5.12 15.58
CA LEU A 125 -7.99 6.36 15.78
C LEU A 125 -8.96 6.60 14.61
N THR A 126 -10.25 6.52 14.88
CA THR A 126 -11.30 6.75 13.88
C THR A 126 -11.37 8.21 13.42
N ALA A 127 -11.99 8.44 12.26
CA ALA A 127 -12.24 9.80 11.76
C ALA A 127 -13.10 10.68 12.69
N TYR A 128 -13.79 10.06 13.66
CA TYR A 128 -14.63 10.73 14.67
C TYR A 128 -13.89 11.00 15.99
N GLY A 129 -12.60 10.67 16.08
CA GLY A 129 -11.75 10.95 17.24
C GLY A 129 -11.84 9.93 18.37
N ALA A 130 -12.37 8.73 18.11
CA ALA A 130 -12.40 7.62 19.06
C ALA A 130 -11.46 6.48 18.61
N THR A 131 -10.69 5.91 19.53
CA THR A 131 -9.88 4.71 19.25
C THR A 131 -10.74 3.46 19.40
N VAL A 132 -10.68 2.57 18.40
CA VAL A 132 -11.43 1.30 18.38
C VAL A 132 -10.49 0.10 18.39
N GLY A 133 -11.00 -1.06 18.82
CA GLY A 133 -10.19 -2.28 18.98
C GLY A 133 -10.14 -3.19 17.75
N ASN A 134 -10.81 -2.87 16.65
CA ASN A 134 -10.83 -3.72 15.45
C ASN A 134 -10.64 -2.90 14.17
N ALA A 135 -9.99 -3.53 13.20
CA ALA A 135 -9.61 -2.90 11.93
C ALA A 135 -10.82 -2.57 11.03
N VAL A 136 -11.94 -3.29 11.17
CA VAL A 136 -13.14 -3.09 10.34
C VAL A 136 -13.84 -1.79 10.70
N ASP A 137 -14.09 -1.54 11.98
CA ASP A 137 -14.69 -0.30 12.47
C ASP A 137 -13.76 0.89 12.21
N PHE A 138 -12.46 0.70 12.46
CA PHE A 138 -11.44 1.70 12.13
C PHE A 138 -11.48 2.05 10.63
N GLY A 139 -11.39 1.04 9.76
CA GLY A 139 -11.40 1.20 8.32
C GLY A 139 -12.66 1.89 7.80
N ASN A 140 -13.83 1.45 8.27
CA ASN A 140 -15.12 2.01 7.88
C ASN A 140 -15.29 3.48 8.27
N SER A 141 -14.65 3.93 9.36
CA SER A 141 -14.70 5.33 9.77
C SER A 141 -13.99 6.29 8.80
N TRP A 142 -13.03 5.78 8.01
CA TRP A 142 -12.21 6.58 7.09
C TRP A 142 -12.71 6.62 5.65
N LYS A 143 -13.94 6.13 5.39
CA LYS A 143 -14.62 6.30 4.10
C LYS A 143 -14.87 7.78 3.81
N THR A 144 -14.66 8.21 2.58
CA THR A 144 -14.98 9.59 2.15
C THR A 144 -16.43 9.76 1.72
N ASP A 145 -17.10 8.67 1.34
CA ASP A 145 -18.51 8.65 0.95
C ASP A 145 -19.33 7.75 1.89
N SER A 146 -20.33 8.33 2.54
CA SER A 146 -21.27 7.61 3.40
C SER A 146 -22.21 6.67 2.65
N CYS A 147 -22.35 6.84 1.33
CA CYS A 147 -23.17 5.97 0.48
C CYS A 147 -22.51 4.62 0.20
N CYS A 148 -21.19 4.50 0.41
CA CYS A 148 -20.49 3.23 0.33
C CYS A 148 -20.96 2.29 1.45
N ASP A 149 -21.12 1.01 1.11
CA ASP A 149 -21.37 -0.03 2.10
C ASP A 149 -20.25 -0.10 3.14
N ASN A 150 -20.58 -0.59 4.33
CA ASN A 150 -19.56 -0.92 5.33
C ASN A 150 -18.83 -2.19 4.89
N ALA A 151 -17.50 -2.14 4.94
CA ALA A 151 -16.67 -3.32 4.90
C ALA A 151 -17.06 -4.25 6.07
N THR A 152 -17.06 -5.54 5.81
CA THR A 152 -17.18 -6.56 6.86
C THR A 152 -15.85 -7.24 7.08
N ASP A 153 -15.74 -7.90 8.23
CA ASP A 153 -14.68 -8.85 8.48
C ASP A 153 -14.78 -10.02 7.50
N VAL A 154 -13.63 -10.55 7.09
CA VAL A 154 -13.52 -11.70 6.18
C VAL A 154 -12.49 -12.67 6.71
N PRO A 155 -12.77 -13.99 6.74
CA PRO A 155 -11.79 -14.97 7.17
C PRO A 155 -10.51 -14.91 6.35
N HIS A 156 -9.40 -15.36 6.93
CA HIS A 156 -8.14 -15.45 6.21
C HIS A 156 -8.30 -16.40 5.00
N PRO A 157 -7.80 -16.06 3.80
CA PRO A 157 -7.98 -16.89 2.61
C PRO A 157 -7.43 -18.31 2.77
N CYS A 158 -6.34 -18.50 3.51
CA CYS A 158 -5.82 -19.84 3.80
C CYS A 158 -6.74 -20.68 4.70
N GLU A 159 -7.61 -20.07 5.49
CA GLU A 159 -8.66 -20.78 6.25
C GLU A 159 -9.82 -21.18 5.34
N THR A 160 -10.16 -20.31 4.39
CA THR A 160 -11.23 -20.55 3.41
C THR A 160 -10.81 -21.60 2.36
N TYR A 161 -9.52 -21.62 1.99
CA TYR A 161 -8.93 -22.50 1.00
C TYR A 161 -7.76 -23.30 1.60
N PRO A 162 -8.02 -24.24 2.52
CA PRO A 162 -6.96 -24.96 3.25
C PRO A 162 -6.01 -25.75 2.34
N GLY A 163 -6.47 -26.15 1.14
CA GLY A 163 -5.63 -26.81 0.14
C GLY A 163 -4.51 -25.93 -0.43
N LYS A 164 -4.58 -24.59 -0.26
CA LYS A 164 -3.55 -23.64 -0.70
C LYS A 164 -2.54 -23.30 0.40
N ASN A 165 -2.87 -23.55 1.68
CA ASN A 165 -2.08 -23.13 2.83
C ASN A 165 -0.62 -23.65 2.76
N ALA A 166 -0.42 -24.96 2.56
CA ALA A 166 0.92 -25.53 2.50
C ALA A 166 1.80 -24.93 1.39
N THR A 167 1.20 -24.64 0.22
CA THR A 167 1.90 -23.98 -0.89
C THR A 167 2.22 -22.52 -0.56
N ALA A 168 1.28 -21.80 0.05
CA ALA A 168 1.48 -20.42 0.48
C ALA A 168 2.62 -20.32 1.49
N THR A 169 2.61 -21.11 2.56
CA THR A 169 3.70 -21.13 3.56
C THR A 169 5.04 -21.51 2.95
N ALA A 170 5.09 -22.53 2.10
CA ALA A 170 6.32 -22.93 1.43
C ALA A 170 6.89 -21.78 0.59
N ASN A 171 6.06 -21.13 -0.22
CA ASN A 171 6.48 -20.04 -1.10
C ASN A 171 6.86 -18.77 -0.33
N CYS A 172 6.05 -18.36 0.65
CA CYS A 172 6.24 -17.11 1.38
C CYS A 172 7.39 -17.17 2.40
N SER A 173 7.76 -18.38 2.86
CA SER A 173 8.98 -18.59 3.64
C SER A 173 10.27 -18.22 2.88
N ALA A 174 10.21 -18.04 1.56
CA ALA A 174 11.31 -17.55 0.74
C ALA A 174 11.87 -16.21 1.25
N LEU A 175 11.02 -15.31 1.76
CA LEU A 175 11.42 -14.00 2.29
C LEU A 175 12.44 -14.10 3.45
N LEU A 176 12.51 -15.27 4.11
CA LEU A 176 13.43 -15.56 5.21
C LEU A 176 14.79 -16.10 4.74
N SER A 177 14.95 -16.38 3.44
CA SER A 177 16.12 -17.03 2.87
C SER A 177 16.84 -16.12 1.86
N PRO A 178 18.09 -16.43 1.47
CA PRO A 178 18.74 -15.73 0.38
C PRO A 178 17.94 -15.82 -0.93
N PRO A 179 17.85 -14.73 -1.72
CA PRO A 179 18.57 -13.46 -1.54
C PRO A 179 17.88 -12.44 -0.61
N PHE A 180 16.67 -12.71 -0.11
CA PHE A 180 15.82 -11.73 0.59
C PHE A 180 16.24 -11.42 2.04
N ASN A 181 16.84 -12.39 2.72
CA ASN A 181 17.23 -12.28 4.13
C ASN A 181 18.29 -11.20 4.40
N VAL A 182 18.96 -10.65 3.38
CA VAL A 182 19.92 -9.54 3.51
C VAL A 182 19.28 -8.26 4.07
N CYS A 183 17.97 -8.12 3.91
CA CYS A 183 17.20 -6.97 4.34
C CYS A 183 16.57 -7.13 5.74
N ALA A 184 16.58 -8.34 6.32
CA ALA A 184 15.88 -8.66 7.56
C ALA A 184 16.21 -7.74 8.75
N ARG A 185 17.38 -7.08 8.74
CA ARG A 185 17.77 -6.10 9.78
C ARG A 185 17.10 -4.74 9.63
N GLN A 186 16.72 -4.34 8.42
CA GLN A 186 16.05 -3.07 8.14
C GLN A 186 14.53 -3.25 8.11
N VAL A 187 14.10 -4.33 7.47
CA VAL A 187 12.69 -4.74 7.37
C VAL A 187 12.64 -6.21 7.76
N ASP A 188 12.17 -6.53 8.96
CA ASP A 188 11.99 -7.92 9.37
C ASP A 188 10.71 -8.44 8.71
N PRO A 189 10.80 -9.44 7.81
CA PRO A 189 9.65 -9.88 7.02
C PRO A 189 8.54 -10.52 7.86
N VAL A 190 8.84 -11.00 9.07
CA VAL A 190 7.83 -11.59 9.97
C VAL A 190 7.22 -10.50 10.85
N LEU A 191 8.05 -9.70 11.52
CA LEU A 191 7.55 -8.68 12.45
C LEU A 191 6.77 -7.56 11.76
N GLN A 192 7.14 -7.22 10.52
CA GLN A 192 6.43 -6.23 9.71
C GLN A 192 5.32 -6.84 8.84
N GLY A 193 5.03 -8.14 8.98
CA GLY A 193 3.85 -8.77 8.36
C GLY A 193 4.01 -9.24 6.90
N TYR A 194 5.15 -9.02 6.24
CA TYR A 194 5.32 -9.39 4.82
C TYR A 194 5.14 -10.89 4.53
N VAL A 195 5.49 -11.78 5.47
CA VAL A 195 5.22 -13.22 5.31
C VAL A 195 3.72 -13.52 5.39
N ASP A 196 3.03 -12.91 6.36
CA ASP A 196 1.59 -13.10 6.56
C ASP A 196 0.78 -12.55 5.38
N ASP A 197 1.12 -11.33 4.93
CA ASP A 197 0.53 -10.70 3.75
C ASP A 197 0.76 -11.55 2.48
N CYS A 198 1.96 -12.14 2.32
CA CYS A 198 2.24 -13.04 1.20
C CYS A 198 1.35 -14.29 1.28
N GLU A 199 1.20 -14.91 2.45
CA GLU A 199 0.36 -16.11 2.60
C GLU A 199 -1.11 -15.78 2.32
N TYR A 200 -1.58 -14.62 2.81
CA TYR A 200 -2.90 -14.07 2.52
C TYR A 200 -3.14 -13.97 1.01
N ASP A 201 -2.24 -13.29 0.30
CA ASP A 201 -2.35 -13.03 -1.13
C ASP A 201 -2.25 -14.32 -1.95
N VAL A 202 -1.32 -15.23 -1.64
CA VAL A 202 -1.16 -16.49 -2.37
C VAL A 202 -2.37 -17.42 -2.18
N CYS A 203 -2.93 -17.50 -0.97
CA CYS A 203 -4.17 -18.26 -0.73
C CYS A 203 -5.39 -17.60 -1.36
N GLY A 204 -5.44 -16.26 -1.40
CA GLY A 204 -6.52 -15.48 -2.00
C GLY A 204 -6.46 -15.41 -3.52
N CYS A 205 -5.29 -15.63 -4.11
CA CYS A 205 -5.07 -15.58 -5.54
C CYS A 205 -6.00 -16.53 -6.29
N GLY A 206 -6.31 -16.21 -7.55
CA GLY A 206 -7.06 -17.06 -8.46
C GLY A 206 -6.33 -18.37 -8.80
N ASP A 207 -6.35 -18.74 -10.08
CA ASP A 207 -5.79 -20.02 -10.54
C ASP A 207 -4.26 -20.00 -10.70
N ASP A 208 -3.65 -18.80 -10.80
CA ASP A 208 -2.20 -18.63 -10.89
C ASP A 208 -1.63 -17.97 -9.63
N PRO A 209 -1.22 -18.74 -8.61
CA PRO A 209 -0.64 -18.21 -7.38
C PRO A 209 0.73 -17.53 -7.59
N THR A 210 1.37 -17.75 -8.74
CA THR A 210 2.70 -17.19 -9.05
C THR A 210 2.64 -15.68 -9.13
N VAL A 211 1.58 -15.13 -9.74
CA VAL A 211 1.40 -13.68 -9.88
C VAL A 211 1.34 -13.00 -8.51
N CYS A 212 0.54 -13.53 -7.58
CA CYS A 212 0.43 -12.99 -6.23
C CYS A 212 1.72 -13.15 -5.42
N LEU A 213 2.43 -14.28 -5.59
CA LEU A 213 3.74 -14.47 -4.98
C LEU A 213 4.76 -13.42 -5.46
N CYS A 214 4.86 -13.21 -6.78
CA CYS A 214 5.77 -12.22 -7.36
C CYS A 214 5.46 -10.81 -6.84
N GLN A 215 4.18 -10.45 -6.75
CA GLN A 215 3.71 -9.18 -6.22
C GLN A 215 4.05 -8.99 -4.73
N ALA A 216 3.89 -10.02 -3.91
CA ALA A 216 4.26 -10.00 -2.50
C ALA A 216 5.79 -9.83 -2.32
N ILE A 217 6.58 -10.56 -3.13
CA ILE A 217 8.04 -10.43 -3.14
C ILE A 217 8.47 -9.03 -3.58
N GLU A 218 7.90 -8.49 -4.66
CA GLU A 218 8.15 -7.13 -5.15
C GLU A 218 7.90 -6.09 -4.06
N ALA A 219 6.83 -6.23 -3.28
CA ALA A 219 6.51 -5.32 -2.18
C ALA A 219 7.59 -5.32 -1.09
N TYR A 220 8.08 -6.50 -0.68
CA TYR A 220 9.18 -6.62 0.28
C TYR A 220 10.49 -6.06 -0.28
N VAL A 221 10.84 -6.40 -1.53
CA VAL A 221 12.04 -5.86 -2.19
C VAL A 221 11.99 -4.34 -2.31
N ALA A 222 10.83 -3.78 -2.65
CA ALA A 222 10.62 -2.34 -2.67
C ALA A 222 10.80 -1.72 -1.28
N ALA A 223 10.36 -2.39 -0.21
CA ALA A 223 10.56 -1.92 1.17
C ALA A 223 12.04 -1.86 1.52
N CYS A 224 12.78 -2.90 1.18
CA CYS A 224 14.23 -2.97 1.36
C CYS A 224 14.96 -1.87 0.60
N ALA A 225 14.56 -1.60 -0.63
CA ALA A 225 15.14 -0.54 -1.46
C ALA A 225 14.97 0.85 -0.82
N SER A 226 13.87 1.09 -0.08
CA SER A 226 13.65 2.36 0.64
C SER A 226 14.66 2.59 1.78
N TYR A 227 15.26 1.52 2.31
CA TYR A 227 16.36 1.56 3.28
C TYR A 227 17.74 1.43 2.61
N GLY A 228 17.82 1.54 1.28
CA GLY A 228 19.06 1.44 0.52
C GLY A 228 19.59 0.01 0.34
N VAL A 229 18.78 -1.01 0.65
CA VAL A 229 19.15 -2.41 0.44
C VAL A 229 18.62 -2.87 -0.92
N SER A 230 19.51 -3.03 -1.89
CA SER A 230 19.17 -3.57 -3.21
C SER A 230 19.23 -5.10 -3.20
N ILE A 231 18.19 -5.76 -3.71
CA ILE A 231 18.10 -7.23 -3.83
C ILE A 231 17.89 -7.57 -5.30
N ASP A 232 18.88 -8.20 -5.93
CA ASP A 232 18.79 -8.66 -7.32
C ASP A 232 18.16 -10.05 -7.41
N TRP A 233 16.88 -10.14 -7.06
CA TRP A 233 16.17 -11.42 -6.91
C TRP A 233 15.74 -12.05 -8.24
N LEU A 234 15.53 -11.25 -9.29
CA LEU A 234 15.18 -11.75 -10.63
C LEU A 234 16.35 -12.46 -11.33
N SER A 235 17.57 -12.28 -10.82
CA SER A 235 18.74 -13.05 -11.27
C SER A 235 18.71 -14.51 -10.82
N ASP A 236 17.88 -14.86 -9.84
CA ASP A 236 17.71 -16.22 -9.34
C ASP A 236 16.67 -16.98 -10.18
N ASP A 237 17.07 -18.14 -10.71
CA ASP A 237 16.23 -18.97 -11.59
C ASP A 237 14.86 -19.32 -10.98
N ARG A 238 14.75 -19.35 -9.63
CA ARG A 238 13.49 -19.61 -8.93
C ARG A 238 12.42 -18.54 -9.17
N TYR A 239 12.82 -17.33 -9.54
CA TYR A 239 11.95 -16.17 -9.65
C TYR A 239 11.92 -15.52 -11.04
N GLN A 240 12.55 -16.12 -12.06
CA GLN A 240 12.54 -15.58 -13.44
C GLN A 240 11.16 -15.56 -14.12
N GLN A 241 10.19 -16.26 -13.54
CA GLN A 241 8.78 -16.25 -13.95
C GLN A 241 8.01 -15.05 -13.40
N CYS A 242 8.63 -14.33 -12.45
CA CYS A 242 8.34 -12.95 -12.14
C CYS A 242 9.13 -12.06 -13.14
#